data_AF-A0A3M0DXX0-F1
#
_entry.id   AF-A0A3M0DXX0-F1
#
_cell.length_a   1.000
_cell.length_b   1.000
_cell.length_c   1.000
_cell.angle_alpha   90.00
_cell.angle_beta   90.00
_cell.angle_gamma   90.00
#
_symmetry.space_group_name_H-M   'P 1'
#
loop_
_entity.id
_entity.type
_entity.pdbx_description
1 polymer ?
#
loop_
_entity_poly.entity_id
_entity_poly.type
_entity_poly.pdbx_seq_one_letter_code
_entity_poly.pdbx_strand_id
1 'polypeptide(L)'
;MELALTHEGVLNSLLSEPKTKPELVAECDVSRTTIDRWVNQLQATMLMHRPGKRFELTLFGQIYVLKFNRIRQQLSHLVKLREPLQQLSDEIDIDPEVLEGANISFYEGLAPELAEKLLTRPGRVRLIAPRITCVFSVLFFQTPDPDLEFEILIAEEVASQLDTYLTNQQLSLLSIASVRIYEMYDSSPFCLALVERDERQVVYFIFEGSQTGVGVIESGAKEALAWGEELYDEYRDRATEHEWHSPSQPFGALPNREQCIILVELMAGNVQHETDVMRRVTSDEADNSCRSESLCALDKADYIEWNRETGAISTGPNFDDIRPILELMMNNPEKFPSDW
;
A
#
# COMPACT_ATOMS: atom_id res chain seq x y z
N MET A 1 8.26 -25.52 17.09
CA MET A 1 7.69 -25.31 15.74
C MET A 1 6.80 -26.45 15.29
N GLU A 2 7.29 -27.69 15.24
CA GLU A 2 6.50 -28.85 14.76
C GLU A 2 5.16 -29.03 15.51
N LEU A 3 5.18 -28.82 16.84
CA LEU A 3 4.00 -28.88 17.69
C LEU A 3 2.98 -27.75 17.40
N ALA A 4 3.45 -26.57 16.97
CA ALA A 4 2.57 -25.47 16.58
C ALA A 4 1.95 -25.69 15.20
N LEU A 5 2.75 -26.16 14.23
CA LEU A 5 2.30 -26.50 12.88
C LEU A 5 1.23 -27.60 12.91
N THR A 6 1.43 -28.64 13.72
CA THR A 6 0.50 -29.78 13.81
C THR A 6 -0.81 -29.43 14.52
N HIS A 7 -0.82 -28.41 15.37
CA HIS A 7 -1.96 -28.07 16.24
C HIS A 7 -2.47 -26.64 16.07
N GLU A 8 -2.12 -25.99 14.96
CA GLU A 8 -2.39 -24.57 14.72
C GLU A 8 -3.87 -24.23 14.91
N GLY A 9 -4.78 -25.02 14.32
CA GLY A 9 -6.23 -24.78 14.43
C GLY A 9 -6.72 -24.75 15.87
N VAL A 10 -6.27 -25.70 16.72
CA VAL A 10 -6.65 -25.76 18.14
C VAL A 10 -6.04 -24.60 18.92
N LEU A 11 -4.77 -24.31 18.67
CA LEU A 11 -4.05 -23.25 19.36
C LEU A 11 -4.63 -21.86 19.05
N ASN A 12 -4.98 -21.59 17.79
CA ASN A 12 -5.60 -20.34 17.36
C ASN A 12 -7.05 -20.22 17.87
N SER A 13 -7.81 -21.31 17.84
CA SER A 13 -9.17 -21.37 18.41
C SER A 13 -9.17 -21.00 19.91
N LEU A 14 -8.21 -21.53 20.68
CA LEU A 14 -8.07 -21.26 22.11
C LEU A 14 -7.44 -19.90 22.45
N LEU A 15 -6.77 -19.25 21.49
CA LEU A 15 -6.25 -17.89 21.67
C LEU A 15 -7.41 -16.88 21.70
N SER A 16 -8.47 -17.12 20.94
CA SER A 16 -9.67 -16.28 20.91
C SER A 16 -10.49 -16.41 22.19
N GLU A 17 -10.76 -17.64 22.64
CA GLU A 17 -11.56 -17.89 23.85
C GLU A 17 -11.37 -19.32 24.41
N PRO A 18 -11.65 -19.55 25.71
CA PRO A 18 -11.64 -20.90 26.28
C PRO A 18 -12.75 -21.81 25.72
N LYS A 19 -12.37 -22.99 25.20
CA LYS A 19 -13.31 -23.91 24.52
C LYS A 19 -13.40 -25.28 25.16
N THR A 20 -14.55 -25.91 25.06
CA THR A 20 -14.80 -27.31 25.41
C THR A 20 -14.33 -28.24 24.31
N LYS A 21 -14.16 -29.52 24.64
CA LYS A 21 -13.74 -30.52 23.65
C LYS A 21 -14.68 -30.63 22.44
N PRO A 22 -16.03 -30.67 22.59
CA PRO A 22 -16.93 -30.71 21.44
C PRO A 22 -16.80 -29.48 20.54
N GLU A 23 -16.59 -28.29 21.12
CA GLU A 23 -16.36 -27.05 20.35
C GLU A 23 -15.06 -27.16 19.53
N LEU A 24 -13.97 -27.65 20.13
CA LEU A 24 -12.71 -27.88 19.39
C LEU A 24 -12.84 -28.91 18.25
N VAL A 25 -13.61 -29.98 18.46
CA VAL A 25 -13.89 -30.98 17.40
C VAL A 25 -14.66 -30.34 16.25
N ALA A 26 -15.68 -29.52 16.56
CA ALA A 26 -16.51 -28.88 15.56
C ALA A 26 -15.75 -27.80 14.76
N GLU A 27 -14.94 -26.97 15.42
CA GLU A 27 -14.26 -25.85 14.79
C GLU A 27 -13.00 -26.25 14.01
N CYS A 28 -12.26 -27.25 14.50
CA CYS A 28 -11.03 -27.71 13.83
C CYS A 28 -11.30 -28.79 12.76
N ASP A 29 -12.54 -29.22 12.56
CA ASP A 29 -12.97 -30.27 11.62
C ASP A 29 -12.11 -31.55 11.68
N VAL A 30 -11.82 -32.02 12.89
CA VAL A 30 -10.98 -33.22 13.11
C VAL A 30 -11.66 -34.22 14.03
N SER A 31 -11.30 -35.50 13.88
CA SER A 31 -11.88 -36.56 14.70
C SER A 31 -11.69 -36.31 16.21
N ARG A 32 -12.65 -36.75 17.01
CA ARG A 32 -12.57 -36.68 18.48
C ARG A 32 -11.30 -37.34 19.05
N THR A 33 -10.86 -38.45 18.46
CA THR A 33 -9.62 -39.16 18.83
C THR A 33 -8.38 -38.34 18.50
N THR A 34 -8.40 -37.57 17.42
CA THR A 34 -7.34 -36.61 17.08
C THR A 34 -7.25 -35.49 18.10
N ILE A 35 -8.38 -34.85 18.45
CA ILE A 35 -8.42 -33.82 19.48
C ILE A 35 -7.94 -34.35 20.83
N ASP A 36 -8.33 -35.56 21.24
CA ASP A 36 -7.83 -36.16 22.49
C ASP A 36 -6.30 -36.24 22.54
N ARG A 37 -5.71 -36.75 21.46
CA ARG A 37 -4.26 -36.88 21.35
C ARG A 37 -3.58 -35.50 21.39
N TRP A 38 -4.11 -34.52 20.67
CA TRP A 38 -3.57 -33.17 20.61
C TRP A 38 -3.66 -32.45 21.96
N VAL A 39 -4.82 -32.50 22.61
CA VAL A 39 -5.00 -31.94 23.97
C VAL A 39 -3.99 -32.52 24.94
N ASN A 40 -3.81 -33.85 24.95
CA ASN A 40 -2.85 -34.48 25.84
C ASN A 40 -1.40 -34.01 25.57
N GLN A 41 -1.01 -33.86 24.30
CA GLN A 41 0.31 -33.35 23.91
C GLN A 41 0.52 -31.88 24.31
N LEU A 42 -0.48 -31.04 24.07
CA LEU A 42 -0.46 -29.61 24.39
C LEU A 42 -0.46 -29.36 25.91
N GLN A 43 -1.16 -30.19 26.69
CA GLN A 43 -1.09 -30.14 28.16
C GLN A 43 0.26 -30.63 28.68
N ALA A 44 0.82 -31.70 28.12
CA ALA A 44 2.14 -32.21 28.50
C ALA A 44 3.27 -31.20 28.24
N THR A 45 3.08 -30.30 27.28
CA THR A 45 4.01 -29.21 26.94
C THR A 45 3.69 -27.88 27.63
N MET A 46 2.72 -27.88 28.57
CA MET A 46 2.31 -26.69 29.34
C MET A 46 1.76 -25.54 28.47
N LEU A 47 1.38 -25.80 27.22
CA LEU A 47 0.79 -24.78 26.34
C LEU A 47 -0.68 -24.52 26.67
N MET A 48 -1.37 -25.52 27.20
CA MET A 48 -2.77 -25.38 27.59
C MET A 48 -3.04 -26.09 28.91
N HIS A 49 -4.15 -25.72 29.54
CA HIS A 49 -4.69 -26.44 30.69
C HIS A 49 -6.21 -26.50 30.59
N ARG A 50 -6.81 -27.20 31.56
CA ARG A 50 -8.25 -27.46 31.58
C ARG A 50 -8.86 -27.07 32.92
N PRO A 51 -9.26 -25.81 33.13
CA PRO A 51 -10.08 -25.44 34.28
C PRO A 51 -11.49 -26.05 34.13
N GLY A 52 -11.73 -27.16 34.83
CA GLY A 52 -13.03 -27.84 34.81
C GLY A 52 -13.36 -28.47 33.44
N LYS A 53 -14.32 -27.89 32.70
CA LYS A 53 -14.80 -28.46 31.42
C LYS A 53 -14.24 -27.77 30.18
N ARG A 54 -13.68 -26.57 30.32
CA ARG A 54 -13.08 -25.80 29.22
C ARG A 54 -11.57 -25.95 29.24
N PHE A 55 -10.99 -25.84 28.07
CA PHE A 55 -9.58 -25.73 27.84
C PHE A 55 -9.23 -24.27 27.58
N GLU A 56 -8.07 -23.85 28.05
CA GLU A 56 -7.53 -22.52 27.79
C GLU A 56 -6.01 -22.59 27.65
N LEU A 57 -5.45 -21.64 26.91
CA LEU A 57 -4.00 -21.49 26.82
C LEU A 57 -3.46 -20.98 28.15
N THR A 58 -2.35 -21.56 28.61
CA THR A 58 -1.55 -20.93 29.67
C THR A 58 -0.97 -19.60 29.14
N LEU A 59 -0.44 -18.74 30.02
CA LEU A 59 0.30 -17.55 29.58
C LEU A 59 1.46 -17.91 28.63
N PHE A 60 2.18 -19.00 28.94
CA PHE A 60 3.22 -19.54 28.05
C PHE A 60 2.65 -19.94 26.69
N GLY A 61 1.51 -20.62 26.67
CA GLY A 61 0.78 -20.98 25.45
C GLY A 61 0.38 -19.77 24.62
N GLN A 62 -0.17 -18.73 25.24
CA GLN A 62 -0.57 -17.50 24.56
C GLN A 62 0.63 -16.83 23.87
N ILE A 63 1.74 -16.63 24.60
CA ILE A 63 2.98 -16.06 24.04
C ILE A 63 3.53 -16.94 22.92
N TYR A 64 3.53 -18.26 23.11
CA TYR A 64 4.00 -19.21 22.11
C TYR A 64 3.20 -19.12 20.80
N VAL A 65 1.87 -19.08 20.88
CA VAL A 65 0.99 -18.96 19.70
C VAL A 65 1.17 -17.61 19.01
N LEU A 66 1.21 -16.52 19.77
CA LEU A 66 1.44 -15.17 19.22
C LEU A 66 2.78 -15.08 18.47
N LYS A 67 3.86 -15.62 19.05
CA LYS A 67 5.19 -15.65 18.41
C LYS A 67 5.22 -16.55 17.18
N PHE A 68 4.59 -17.71 17.26
CA PHE A 68 4.51 -18.63 16.13
C PHE A 68 3.75 -18.03 14.94
N ASN A 69 2.58 -17.43 15.20
CA ASN A 69 1.77 -16.80 14.16
C ASN A 69 2.53 -15.64 13.48
N ARG A 70 3.27 -14.84 14.26
CA ARG A 70 4.13 -13.79 13.72
C ARG A 70 5.20 -14.34 12.78
N ILE A 71 5.94 -15.37 13.21
CA ILE A 71 6.98 -16.00 12.37
C ILE A 71 6.36 -16.56 11.09
N ARG A 72 5.23 -17.26 11.21
CA ARG A 72 4.53 -17.84 10.05
C ARG A 72 4.10 -16.76 9.05
N GLN A 73 3.54 -15.65 9.53
CA GLN A 73 3.15 -14.54 8.68
C GLN A 73 4.35 -13.89 7.98
N GLN A 74 5.46 -13.67 8.72
CA GLN A 74 6.69 -13.14 8.12
C GLN A 74 7.23 -14.08 7.04
N LEU A 75 7.23 -15.40 7.28
CA LEU A 75 7.63 -16.38 6.27
C LEU A 75 6.69 -16.39 5.06
N SER A 76 5.37 -16.26 5.24
CA SER A 76 4.43 -16.21 4.12
C SER A 76 4.60 -14.94 3.29
N HIS A 77 4.89 -13.80 3.90
CA HIS A 77 5.21 -12.56 3.18
C HIS A 77 6.57 -12.66 2.47
N LEU A 78 7.59 -13.24 3.11
CA LEU A 78 8.90 -13.47 2.49
C LEU A 78 8.79 -14.32 1.22
N VAL A 79 7.93 -15.34 1.22
CA VAL A 79 7.68 -16.16 0.02
C VAL A 79 7.09 -15.32 -1.13
N LYS A 80 6.23 -14.34 -0.83
CA LYS A 80 5.69 -13.41 -1.84
C LYS A 80 6.77 -12.46 -2.40
N LEU A 81 7.82 -12.17 -1.63
CA LEU A 81 8.96 -11.35 -2.07
C LEU A 81 10.06 -12.14 -2.77
N ARG A 82 9.88 -13.44 -3.03
CA ARG A 82 10.93 -14.28 -3.64
C ARG A 82 11.47 -13.70 -4.94
N GLU A 83 10.58 -13.36 -5.87
CA GLU A 83 10.98 -12.85 -7.19
C GLU A 83 11.67 -11.48 -7.11
N PRO A 84 11.10 -10.47 -6.40
CA PRO A 84 11.79 -9.20 -6.18
C PRO A 84 13.16 -9.32 -5.49
N LEU A 85 13.29 -10.19 -4.48
CA LEU A 85 14.56 -10.40 -3.79
C LEU A 85 15.60 -11.11 -4.65
N GLN A 86 15.17 -12.01 -5.54
CA GLN A 86 16.07 -12.63 -6.53
C GLN A 86 16.61 -11.61 -7.53
N GLN A 87 15.73 -10.75 -8.05
CA GLN A 87 16.14 -9.66 -8.95
C GLN A 87 17.09 -8.68 -8.25
N LEU A 88 16.80 -8.33 -6.99
CA LEU A 88 17.66 -7.46 -6.19
C LEU A 88 19.08 -8.03 -6.07
N SER A 89 19.22 -9.32 -5.75
CA SER A 89 20.54 -9.95 -5.58
C SER A 89 21.37 -10.02 -6.88
N ASP A 90 20.74 -9.90 -8.04
CA ASP A 90 21.44 -9.84 -9.33
C ASP A 90 21.96 -8.42 -9.64
N GLU A 91 21.31 -7.38 -9.09
CA GLU A 91 21.62 -5.98 -9.38
C GLU A 91 22.46 -5.29 -8.29
N ILE A 92 22.28 -5.69 -7.02
CA ILE A 92 22.90 -5.04 -5.86
C ILE A 92 23.43 -6.09 -4.87
N ASP A 93 24.65 -5.87 -4.39
CA ASP A 93 25.26 -6.65 -3.32
C ASP A 93 24.70 -6.17 -1.97
N ILE A 94 23.71 -6.90 -1.44
CA ILE A 94 23.10 -6.63 -0.14
C ILE A 94 23.44 -7.76 0.84
N ASP A 95 24.11 -7.41 1.94
CA ASP A 95 24.39 -8.38 3.01
C ASP A 95 23.04 -8.81 3.64
N PRO A 96 22.74 -10.11 3.76
CA PRO A 96 21.54 -10.58 4.45
C PRO A 96 21.36 -10.01 5.87
N GLU A 97 22.43 -9.61 6.57
CA GLU A 97 22.35 -8.93 7.87
C GLU A 97 21.58 -7.60 7.82
N VAL A 98 21.60 -6.90 6.68
CA VAL A 98 20.79 -5.68 6.42
C VAL A 98 19.29 -5.95 6.59
N LEU A 99 18.86 -7.17 6.28
CA LEU A 99 17.45 -7.58 6.35
C LEU A 99 17.13 -8.36 7.63
N GLU A 100 18.10 -8.54 8.54
CA GLU A 100 17.88 -9.27 9.79
C GLU A 100 16.90 -8.52 10.70
N GLY A 101 15.89 -9.24 11.21
CA GLY A 101 14.87 -8.66 12.09
C GLY A 101 13.90 -7.70 11.41
N ALA A 102 14.02 -7.51 10.09
CA ALA A 102 13.13 -6.66 9.34
C ALA A 102 11.68 -7.17 9.37
N ASN A 103 10.75 -6.23 9.33
CA ASN A 103 9.34 -6.52 9.18
C ASN A 103 8.98 -6.54 7.70
N ILE A 104 8.33 -7.62 7.26
CA ILE A 104 7.96 -7.80 5.86
C ILE A 104 6.45 -7.69 5.75
N SER A 105 5.99 -6.81 4.86
CA SER A 105 4.59 -6.56 4.54
C SER A 105 4.37 -6.66 3.03
N PHE A 106 3.13 -6.95 2.64
CA PHE A 106 2.71 -6.94 1.26
C PHE A 106 1.38 -6.20 1.18
N TYR A 107 1.29 -5.22 0.29
CA TYR A 107 0.11 -4.40 0.03
C TYR A 107 -0.45 -4.77 -1.34
N GLU A 108 -1.76 -4.81 -1.49
CA GLU A 108 -2.41 -5.02 -2.79
C GLU A 108 -2.62 -3.67 -3.48
N GLY A 109 -2.37 -3.60 -4.79
CA GLY A 109 -2.49 -2.36 -5.58
C GLY A 109 -1.49 -1.26 -5.20
N LEU A 110 -1.94 -0.01 -5.22
CA LEU A 110 -1.10 1.20 -5.06
C LEU A 110 -0.62 1.48 -3.62
N ALA A 111 -1.04 0.69 -2.64
CA ALA A 111 -0.61 0.80 -1.23
C ALA A 111 -0.77 2.21 -0.61
N PRO A 112 -1.98 2.80 -0.59
CA PRO A 112 -2.20 4.13 0.02
C PRO A 112 -1.80 4.19 1.50
N GLU A 113 -1.88 3.07 2.22
CA GLU A 113 -1.46 2.95 3.62
C GLU A 113 0.05 3.18 3.80
N LEU A 114 0.85 2.88 2.75
CA LEU A 114 2.28 3.17 2.76
C LEU A 114 2.50 4.69 2.74
N ALA A 115 1.79 5.42 1.89
CA ALA A 115 1.88 6.88 1.85
C ALA A 115 1.44 7.51 3.16
N GLU A 116 0.33 7.05 3.74
CA GLU A 116 -0.11 7.48 5.07
C GLU A 116 0.98 7.23 6.12
N LYS A 117 1.58 6.02 6.10
CA LYS A 117 2.66 5.64 7.00
C LYS A 117 3.89 6.53 6.84
N LEU A 118 4.24 6.92 5.62
CA LEU A 118 5.43 7.73 5.31
C LEU A 118 5.22 9.24 5.53
N LEU A 119 4.00 9.77 5.41
CA LEU A 119 3.80 11.23 5.26
C LEU A 119 2.98 11.92 6.35
N THR A 120 2.30 11.21 7.25
CA THR A 120 1.33 11.82 8.22
C THR A 120 1.90 12.30 9.55
N ARG A 121 3.21 12.16 9.78
CA ARG A 121 3.84 12.56 11.04
C ARG A 121 5.04 13.45 10.77
N PRO A 122 5.36 14.39 11.69
CA PRO A 122 6.42 15.34 11.46
C PRO A 122 7.75 14.61 11.43
N GLY A 123 8.66 15.07 10.58
CA GLY A 123 9.95 14.44 10.40
C GLY A 123 10.54 14.72 9.03
N ARG A 124 11.57 13.94 8.70
CA ARG A 124 12.25 13.99 7.41
C ARG A 124 12.07 12.68 6.68
N VAL A 125 11.74 12.76 5.39
CA VAL A 125 11.67 11.61 4.50
C VAL A 125 12.56 11.85 3.31
N ARG A 126 13.50 10.93 3.11
CA ARG A 126 14.41 10.87 1.97
C ARG A 126 14.04 9.65 1.13
N LEU A 127 13.69 9.86 -0.13
CA LEU A 127 13.09 8.84 -0.99
C LEU A 127 13.88 8.67 -2.30
N ILE A 128 14.18 7.44 -2.68
CA ILE A 128 14.62 7.07 -4.04
C ILE A 128 13.44 6.44 -4.75
N ALA A 129 13.11 6.97 -5.92
CA ALA A 129 11.89 6.70 -6.65
C ALA A 129 12.18 6.39 -8.13
N PRO A 130 12.59 5.16 -8.45
CA PRO A 130 12.98 4.79 -9.82
C PRO A 130 11.80 4.71 -10.79
N ARG A 131 10.57 4.58 -10.29
CA ARG A 131 9.36 4.41 -11.10
C ARG A 131 8.20 5.17 -10.50
N ILE A 132 7.31 5.69 -11.35
CA ILE A 132 6.13 6.44 -10.91
C ILE A 132 5.21 5.58 -10.02
N THR A 133 5.12 4.27 -10.28
CA THR A 133 4.30 3.32 -9.50
C THR A 133 4.74 3.25 -8.04
N CYS A 134 6.03 3.43 -7.75
CA CYS A 134 6.56 3.39 -6.38
C CYS A 134 6.21 4.64 -5.56
N VAL A 135 5.87 5.74 -6.24
CA VAL A 135 5.65 7.05 -5.60
C VAL A 135 4.29 7.62 -5.88
N PHE A 136 3.45 6.93 -6.65
CA PHE A 136 2.11 7.38 -6.96
C PHE A 136 1.31 7.66 -5.68
N SER A 137 1.21 6.69 -4.78
CA SER A 137 0.50 6.89 -3.51
C SER A 137 1.12 7.99 -2.64
N VAL A 138 2.45 8.13 -2.69
CA VAL A 138 3.19 9.18 -1.98
C VAL A 138 2.80 10.55 -2.54
N LEU A 139 3.06 10.81 -3.82
CA LEU A 139 2.86 12.09 -4.51
C LEU A 139 1.41 12.59 -4.48
N PHE A 140 0.45 11.68 -4.56
CA PHE A 140 -0.99 11.99 -4.52
C PHE A 140 -1.59 11.96 -3.12
N PHE A 141 -0.79 11.79 -2.08
CA PHE A 141 -1.27 11.83 -0.71
C PHE A 141 -1.81 13.22 -0.36
N GLN A 142 -3.08 13.28 0.04
CA GLN A 142 -3.80 14.55 0.17
C GLN A 142 -3.56 15.28 1.49
N THR A 143 -3.13 14.56 2.53
CA THR A 143 -3.02 15.10 3.89
C THR A 143 -1.63 14.87 4.49
N PRO A 144 -0.53 15.26 3.79
CA PRO A 144 0.80 15.17 4.38
C PRO A 144 0.90 16.08 5.61
N ASP A 145 1.84 15.75 6.50
CA ASP A 145 2.20 16.65 7.58
C ASP A 145 2.77 17.96 7.01
N PRO A 146 2.27 19.14 7.42
CA PRO A 146 2.75 20.42 6.92
C PRO A 146 4.20 20.73 7.33
N ASP A 147 4.70 20.11 8.40
CA ASP A 147 6.08 20.28 8.88
C ASP A 147 7.02 19.20 8.31
N LEU A 148 6.56 18.43 7.32
CA LEU A 148 7.37 17.39 6.67
C LEU A 148 8.49 18.00 5.82
N GLU A 149 9.73 17.58 6.08
CA GLU A 149 10.84 17.75 5.15
C GLU A 149 10.88 16.56 4.20
N PHE A 150 10.61 16.77 2.91
CA PHE A 150 10.52 15.69 1.93
C PHE A 150 11.56 15.89 0.83
N GLU A 151 12.44 14.92 0.66
CA GLU A 151 13.49 14.93 -0.35
C GLU A 151 13.35 13.68 -1.21
N ILE A 152 13.23 13.84 -2.52
CA ILE A 152 12.97 12.74 -3.45
C ILE A 152 13.96 12.76 -4.63
N LEU A 153 14.53 11.60 -4.93
CA LEU A 153 15.32 11.33 -6.12
C LEU A 153 14.45 10.53 -7.10
N ILE A 154 14.18 11.08 -8.28
CA ILE A 154 13.34 10.47 -9.31
C ILE A 154 14.16 10.19 -10.57
N ALA A 155 13.83 9.12 -11.29
CA ALA A 155 14.44 8.88 -12.61
C ALA A 155 13.95 9.93 -13.63
N GLU A 156 14.73 10.18 -14.69
CA GLU A 156 14.37 11.10 -15.79
C GLU A 156 12.98 10.79 -16.39
N GLU A 157 12.63 9.51 -16.54
CA GLU A 157 11.30 9.10 -17.02
C GLU A 157 10.19 9.52 -16.05
N VAL A 158 10.43 9.40 -14.74
CA VAL A 158 9.49 9.82 -13.70
C VAL A 158 9.37 11.34 -13.69
N ALA A 159 10.48 12.08 -13.85
CA ALA A 159 10.45 13.54 -13.97
C ALA A 159 9.62 13.99 -15.18
N SER A 160 9.87 13.41 -16.35
CA SER A 160 9.12 13.70 -17.58
C SER A 160 7.63 13.39 -17.44
N GLN A 161 7.29 12.29 -16.78
CA GLN A 161 5.91 11.94 -16.47
C GLN A 161 5.30 12.96 -15.51
N LEU A 162 6.01 13.32 -14.43
CA LEU A 162 5.56 14.34 -13.47
C LEU A 162 5.39 15.71 -14.10
N ASP A 163 6.23 16.11 -15.05
CA ASP A 163 6.10 17.39 -15.77
C ASP A 163 4.79 17.42 -16.55
N THR A 164 4.47 16.30 -17.19
CA THR A 164 3.20 16.10 -17.88
C THR A 164 2.03 16.13 -16.88
N TYR A 165 2.18 15.51 -15.71
CA TYR A 165 1.13 15.49 -14.68
C TYR A 165 0.94 16.84 -14.00
N LEU A 166 1.99 17.60 -13.71
CA LEU A 166 1.95 18.88 -12.99
C LEU A 166 1.53 20.06 -13.86
N THR A 167 1.75 19.96 -15.17
CA THR A 167 1.11 20.87 -16.13
C THR A 167 -0.43 20.76 -16.06
N ASN A 168 -0.92 19.62 -15.56
CA ASN A 168 -2.31 19.21 -15.65
C ASN A 168 -3.00 19.00 -14.27
N GLN A 169 -2.27 18.90 -13.16
CA GLN A 169 -2.82 18.49 -11.85
C GLN A 169 -2.13 19.13 -10.64
N GLN A 170 -2.88 19.16 -9.52
CA GLN A 170 -2.36 19.42 -8.17
C GLN A 170 -1.53 18.22 -7.66
N LEU A 171 -0.24 18.42 -7.37
CA LEU A 171 0.44 17.57 -6.39
C LEU A 171 0.33 18.22 -5.01
N SER A 172 -0.55 17.69 -4.16
CA SER A 172 -0.76 18.18 -2.79
C SER A 172 0.53 18.21 -1.97
N LEU A 173 1.42 17.24 -2.16
CA LEU A 173 2.73 17.20 -1.50
C LEU A 173 3.62 18.41 -1.84
N LEU A 174 3.67 18.80 -3.12
CA LEU A 174 4.50 19.93 -3.56
C LEU A 174 3.98 21.29 -3.09
N SER A 175 2.72 21.35 -2.67
CA SER A 175 2.09 22.60 -2.23
C SER A 175 2.07 22.78 -0.70
N ILE A 176 2.35 21.72 0.06
CA ILE A 176 2.18 21.69 1.52
C ILE A 176 3.49 21.45 2.27
N ALA A 177 4.43 20.68 1.69
CA ALA A 177 5.70 20.34 2.32
C ALA A 177 6.88 21.07 1.65
N SER A 178 7.99 21.21 2.38
CA SER A 178 9.26 21.64 1.77
C SER A 178 9.83 20.47 0.96
N VAL A 179 9.42 20.37 -0.30
CA VAL A 179 9.83 19.29 -1.21
C VAL A 179 11.07 19.69 -1.99
N ARG A 180 12.11 18.85 -1.95
CA ARG A 180 13.28 18.93 -2.85
C ARG A 180 13.28 17.75 -3.79
N ILE A 181 13.40 18.02 -5.07
CA ILE A 181 13.36 16.99 -6.12
C ILE A 181 14.72 16.96 -6.80
N TYR A 182 15.26 15.76 -6.96
CA TYR A 182 16.51 15.48 -7.63
C TYR A 182 16.27 14.47 -8.74
N GLU A 183 16.90 14.68 -9.88
CA GLU A 183 16.82 13.78 -11.02
C GLU A 183 18.04 12.87 -11.05
N MET A 184 17.82 11.55 -11.13
CA MET A 184 18.86 10.53 -11.21
C MET A 184 18.94 9.93 -12.61
N TYR A 185 20.17 9.70 -13.07
CA TYR A 185 20.47 9.12 -14.38
C TYR A 185 20.50 7.58 -14.36
N ASP A 186 20.80 6.99 -13.21
CA ASP A 186 20.80 5.54 -13.01
C ASP A 186 19.52 5.12 -12.26
N SER A 187 18.87 4.05 -12.71
CA SER A 187 17.64 3.56 -12.08
C SER A 187 17.94 2.56 -10.96
N SER A 188 17.50 2.86 -9.74
CA SER A 188 17.47 1.88 -8.65
C SER A 188 16.50 0.72 -8.94
N PRO A 189 16.81 -0.54 -8.57
CA PRO A 189 15.89 -1.68 -8.73
C PRO A 189 14.60 -1.54 -7.92
N PHE A 190 14.65 -0.77 -6.84
CA PHE A 190 13.57 -0.65 -5.87
C PHE A 190 13.50 0.78 -5.32
N CYS A 191 12.37 1.09 -4.70
CA CYS A 191 12.17 2.36 -4.02
C CYS A 191 12.70 2.26 -2.58
N LEU A 192 13.52 3.22 -2.17
CA LEU A 192 14.11 3.28 -0.83
C LEU A 192 13.54 4.51 -0.11
N ALA A 193 12.94 4.33 1.06
CA ALA A 193 12.53 5.45 1.92
C ALA A 193 13.29 5.42 3.24
N LEU A 194 14.04 6.48 3.54
CA LEU A 194 14.62 6.76 4.83
C LEU A 194 13.70 7.73 5.57
N VAL A 195 13.16 7.29 6.71
CA VAL A 195 12.20 8.06 7.49
C VAL A 195 12.78 8.35 8.86
N GLU A 196 12.93 9.63 9.17
CA GLU A 196 13.41 10.13 10.45
C GLU A 196 12.25 10.82 11.17
N ARG A 197 11.85 10.28 12.33
CA ARG A 197 10.74 10.81 13.14
C ARG A 197 11.10 10.75 14.60
N ASP A 198 11.00 11.88 15.29
CA ASP A 198 11.43 12.02 16.68
C ASP A 198 12.87 11.49 16.89
N GLU A 199 13.04 10.39 17.63
CA GLU A 199 14.31 9.70 17.87
C GLU A 199 14.39 8.33 17.16
N ARG A 200 13.53 8.09 16.16
CA ARG A 200 13.45 6.83 15.43
C ARG A 200 13.75 7.05 13.96
N GLN A 201 14.66 6.22 13.46
CA GLN A 201 14.96 6.11 12.04
C GLN A 201 14.49 4.75 11.56
N VAL A 202 13.87 4.73 10.39
CA VAL A 202 13.38 3.51 9.75
C VAL A 202 13.71 3.59 8.27
N VAL A 203 14.27 2.52 7.74
CA VAL A 203 14.45 2.32 6.30
C VAL A 203 13.36 1.41 5.77
N TYR A 204 12.82 1.76 4.60
CA TYR A 204 11.85 0.97 3.85
C TYR A 204 12.43 0.62 2.49
N PHE A 205 12.41 -0.67 2.17
CA PHE A 205 12.69 -1.20 0.84
C PHE A 205 11.35 -1.56 0.20
N ILE A 206 11.01 -0.88 -0.88
CA ILE A 206 9.70 -0.93 -1.51
C ILE A 206 9.87 -1.49 -2.91
N PHE A 207 9.32 -2.68 -3.13
CA PHE A 207 9.46 -3.46 -4.35
C PHE A 207 8.14 -3.48 -5.12
N GLU A 208 8.22 -3.35 -6.45
CA GLU A 208 7.10 -3.70 -7.32
C GLU A 208 6.94 -5.23 -7.30
N GLY A 209 5.77 -5.72 -6.88
CA GLY A 209 5.48 -7.15 -6.79
C GLY A 209 5.03 -7.72 -8.13
N SER A 210 5.31 -9.00 -8.38
CA SER A 210 4.92 -9.71 -9.61
C SER A 210 3.42 -10.00 -9.74
N GLN A 211 2.65 -9.80 -8.67
CA GLN A 211 1.19 -9.99 -8.61
C GLN A 211 0.47 -8.68 -8.26
N THR A 212 0.86 -7.57 -8.88
CA THR A 212 0.15 -6.28 -8.83
C THR A 212 0.05 -5.61 -7.44
N GLY A 213 0.84 -6.09 -6.49
CA GLY A 213 0.98 -5.49 -5.16
C GLY A 213 2.38 -4.92 -4.92
N VAL A 214 2.55 -4.29 -3.76
CA VAL A 214 3.81 -3.67 -3.32
C VAL A 214 4.39 -4.47 -2.17
N GLY A 215 5.61 -4.95 -2.35
CA GLY A 215 6.39 -5.59 -1.31
C GLY A 215 7.12 -4.57 -0.47
N VAL A 216 7.03 -4.64 0.86
CA VAL A 216 7.72 -3.68 1.74
C VAL A 216 8.52 -4.41 2.80
N ILE A 217 9.80 -4.10 2.88
CA ILE A 217 10.66 -4.50 3.99
C ILE A 217 10.95 -3.25 4.82
N GLU A 218 10.61 -3.28 6.10
CA GLU A 218 10.76 -2.20 7.07
C GLU A 218 11.80 -2.62 8.11
N SER A 219 12.83 -1.79 8.32
CA SER A 219 13.84 -2.06 9.34
C SER A 219 14.28 -0.80 10.08
N GLY A 220 14.48 -0.93 11.38
CA GLY A 220 15.17 0.06 12.22
C GLY A 220 16.50 -0.47 12.77
N ALA A 221 17.01 -1.58 12.22
CA ALA A 221 18.32 -2.11 12.57
C ALA A 221 19.42 -1.15 12.09
N LYS A 222 20.53 -1.08 12.83
CA LYS A 222 21.61 -0.12 12.52
C LYS A 222 22.27 -0.43 11.20
N GLU A 223 22.43 -1.71 10.91
CA GLU A 223 23.00 -2.27 9.69
C GLU A 223 22.12 -1.89 8.49
N ALA A 224 20.80 -1.99 8.65
CA ALA A 224 19.84 -1.60 7.63
C ALA A 224 19.84 -0.10 7.33
N LEU A 225 19.88 0.70 8.39
CA LEU A 225 19.94 2.16 8.29
C LEU A 225 21.25 2.60 7.63
N ALA A 226 22.40 2.10 8.10
CA ALA A 226 23.70 2.44 7.53
C ALA A 226 23.77 2.12 6.04
N TRP A 227 23.29 0.94 5.63
CA TRP A 227 23.25 0.54 4.23
C TRP A 227 22.30 1.42 3.40
N GLY A 228 21.11 1.73 3.92
CA GLY A 228 20.14 2.59 3.23
C GLY A 228 20.65 4.02 3.06
N GLU A 229 21.32 4.57 4.08
CA GLU A 229 21.97 5.87 4.03
C GLU A 229 23.08 5.90 2.98
N GLU A 230 23.97 4.90 2.98
CA GLU A 230 25.05 4.80 2.00
C GLU A 230 24.51 4.71 0.56
N LEU A 231 23.49 3.87 0.34
CA LEU A 231 22.85 3.76 -0.97
C LEU A 231 22.20 5.09 -1.39
N TYR A 232 21.50 5.75 -0.47
CA TYR A 232 20.88 7.05 -0.74
C TYR A 232 21.90 8.10 -1.14
N ASP A 233 22.98 8.22 -0.37
CA ASP A 233 24.05 9.18 -0.64
C ASP A 233 24.72 8.89 -1.99
N GLU A 234 24.91 7.62 -2.36
CA GLU A 234 25.46 7.22 -3.67
C GLU A 234 24.60 7.68 -4.86
N TYR A 235 23.28 7.58 -4.76
CA TYR A 235 22.37 8.13 -5.78
C TYR A 235 22.32 9.66 -5.72
N ARG A 236 22.30 10.23 -4.51
CA ARG A 236 22.15 11.67 -4.30
C ARG A 236 23.34 12.47 -4.82
N ASP A 237 24.56 11.94 -4.67
CA ASP A 237 25.81 12.53 -5.16
C ASP A 237 25.90 12.60 -6.69
N ARG A 238 25.20 11.69 -7.39
CA ARG A 238 25.11 11.66 -8.85
C ARG A 238 23.88 12.38 -9.40
N ALA A 239 22.91 12.68 -8.54
CA ALA A 239 21.67 13.33 -8.93
C ALA A 239 21.84 14.84 -9.03
N THR A 240 21.11 15.44 -9.98
CA THR A 240 21.06 16.90 -10.15
C THR A 240 19.78 17.46 -9.58
N GLU A 241 19.83 18.64 -8.99
CA GLU A 241 18.62 19.32 -8.53
C GLU A 241 17.71 19.59 -9.72
N HIS A 242 16.46 19.12 -9.62
CA HIS A 242 15.46 19.34 -10.63
C HIS A 242 14.70 20.61 -10.26
N GLU A 243 14.99 21.71 -10.97
CA GLU A 243 14.31 22.99 -10.75
C GLU A 243 12.86 22.92 -11.23
N TRP A 244 11.94 22.68 -10.28
CA TRP A 244 10.52 22.75 -10.57
C TRP A 244 10.05 24.20 -10.68
N HIS A 245 9.40 24.53 -11.78
CA HIS A 245 8.65 25.78 -11.88
C HIS A 245 7.30 25.57 -11.22
N SER A 246 7.19 25.93 -9.94
CA SER A 246 5.91 25.82 -9.20
C SER A 246 4.80 26.50 -10.02
N PRO A 247 3.68 25.81 -10.30
CA PRO A 247 2.59 26.44 -11.02
C PRO A 247 2.11 27.66 -10.23
N SER A 248 1.98 28.79 -10.90
CA SER A 248 1.70 30.10 -10.30
C SER A 248 0.34 30.21 -9.58
N GLN A 249 -0.50 29.18 -9.63
CA GLN A 249 -1.76 29.08 -8.88
C GLN A 249 -2.03 27.64 -8.40
N PRO A 250 -2.62 27.46 -7.21
CA PRO A 250 -3.16 26.17 -6.80
C PRO A 250 -4.35 25.82 -7.72
N PHE A 251 -4.25 24.69 -8.43
CA PHE A 251 -5.34 24.13 -9.24
C PHE A 251 -6.46 23.55 -8.34
N GLY A 252 -7.50 22.90 -8.86
CA GLY A 252 -8.64 22.34 -8.09
C GLY A 252 -8.45 20.88 -7.65
N ALA A 253 -9.21 20.41 -6.65
CA ALA A 253 -9.08 19.09 -6.00
C ALA A 253 -9.19 17.89 -6.97
N LEU A 254 -8.32 16.88 -6.81
CA LEU A 254 -8.35 15.64 -7.60
C LEU A 254 -9.66 14.84 -7.47
N PRO A 255 -10.07 14.13 -8.53
CA PRO A 255 -11.26 13.29 -8.47
C PRO A 255 -11.08 12.09 -7.53
N ASN A 256 -12.13 11.75 -6.78
CA ASN A 256 -12.15 10.55 -5.94
C ASN A 256 -12.36 9.26 -6.78
N ARG A 257 -12.32 8.08 -6.15
CA ARG A 257 -12.47 6.78 -6.85
C ARG A 257 -13.70 6.72 -7.75
N GLU A 258 -14.87 7.07 -7.25
CA GLU A 258 -16.12 7.04 -8.01
C GLU A 258 -16.05 7.93 -9.26
N GLN A 259 -15.44 9.11 -9.11
CA GLN A 259 -15.25 10.05 -10.19
C GLN A 259 -14.25 9.52 -11.22
N CYS A 260 -13.15 8.88 -10.81
CA CYS A 260 -12.21 8.26 -11.73
C CYS A 260 -12.84 7.11 -12.55
N ILE A 261 -13.73 6.29 -11.96
CA ILE A 261 -14.46 5.25 -12.71
C ILE A 261 -15.32 5.88 -13.81
N ILE A 262 -16.07 6.94 -13.48
CA ILE A 262 -16.91 7.66 -14.45
C ILE A 262 -16.05 8.20 -15.61
N LEU A 263 -14.91 8.80 -15.29
CA LEU A 263 -14.00 9.39 -16.26
C LEU A 263 -13.32 8.33 -17.15
N VAL A 264 -12.89 7.20 -16.59
CA VAL A 264 -12.34 6.05 -17.34
C VAL A 264 -13.40 5.49 -18.29
N GLU A 265 -14.63 5.29 -17.82
CA GLU A 265 -15.71 4.75 -18.65
C GLU A 265 -16.18 5.74 -19.72
N LEU A 266 -16.14 7.04 -19.43
CA LEU A 266 -16.36 8.10 -20.41
C LEU A 266 -15.26 8.07 -21.49
N MET A 267 -13.99 7.91 -21.09
CA MET A 267 -12.84 7.82 -22.01
C MET A 267 -12.92 6.58 -22.91
N ALA A 268 -13.35 5.45 -22.33
CA ALA A 268 -13.59 4.21 -23.07
C ALA A 268 -14.83 4.27 -23.98
N GLY A 269 -15.63 5.35 -23.90
CA GLY A 269 -16.86 5.54 -24.68
C GLY A 269 -18.06 4.74 -24.17
N ASN A 270 -17.97 4.18 -22.96
CA ASN A 270 -18.99 3.35 -22.34
C ASN A 270 -20.05 4.14 -21.56
N VAL A 271 -19.74 5.40 -21.20
CA VAL A 271 -20.66 6.35 -20.57
C VAL A 271 -20.83 7.53 -21.51
N GLN A 272 -22.08 7.84 -21.86
CA GLN A 272 -22.44 9.03 -22.65
C GLN A 272 -23.65 9.77 -22.07
N HIS A 273 -24.34 9.13 -21.12
CA HIS A 273 -25.53 9.65 -20.49
C HIS A 273 -25.52 9.35 -18.98
N GLU A 274 -26.14 10.21 -18.17
CA GLU A 274 -26.21 10.06 -16.71
C GLU A 274 -26.80 8.70 -16.29
N THR A 275 -27.73 8.16 -17.07
CA THR A 275 -28.33 6.84 -16.81
C THR A 275 -27.36 5.68 -16.99
N ASP A 276 -26.28 5.86 -17.76
CA ASP A 276 -25.24 4.84 -17.95
C ASP A 276 -24.41 4.71 -16.67
N VAL A 277 -24.17 5.84 -16.00
CA VAL A 277 -23.53 5.90 -14.68
C VAL A 277 -24.40 5.22 -13.62
N MET A 278 -25.72 5.20 -13.79
CA MET A 278 -26.68 4.67 -12.81
C MET A 278 -26.99 3.17 -12.96
N ARG A 279 -26.58 2.50 -14.04
CA ARG A 279 -27.04 1.13 -14.39
C ARG A 279 -26.17 -0.03 -13.90
N ARG A 280 -24.97 0.21 -13.35
CA ARG A 280 -23.95 -0.86 -13.21
C ARG A 280 -23.90 -1.65 -11.88
N VAL A 281 -24.72 -1.41 -10.84
CA VAL A 281 -24.90 -2.34 -9.68
C VAL A 281 -26.34 -2.25 -9.10
N THR A 282 -26.80 -3.31 -8.42
CA THR A 282 -28.15 -3.55 -7.86
C THR A 282 -28.70 -2.45 -6.95
N SER A 283 -29.77 -1.78 -7.42
CA SER A 283 -30.92 -1.20 -6.71
C SER A 283 -30.85 -0.95 -5.19
N ASP A 284 -29.93 -0.11 -4.71
CA ASP A 284 -30.08 0.57 -3.42
C ASP A 284 -30.25 2.08 -3.67
N GLU A 285 -31.37 2.65 -3.23
CA GLU A 285 -31.73 4.06 -3.43
C GLU A 285 -30.74 5.05 -2.80
N ALA A 286 -29.89 4.59 -1.87
CA ALA A 286 -28.83 5.40 -1.25
C ALA A 286 -27.66 5.72 -2.20
N ASP A 287 -27.40 4.88 -3.22
CA ASP A 287 -26.28 5.02 -4.16
C ASP A 287 -26.56 6.09 -5.25
N ASN A 288 -27.84 6.36 -5.51
CA ASN A 288 -28.24 7.35 -6.52
C ASN A 288 -27.89 8.79 -6.15
N SER A 289 -27.85 9.12 -4.84
CA SER A 289 -27.48 10.46 -4.36
C SER A 289 -25.98 10.73 -4.53
N CYS A 290 -25.13 9.77 -4.16
CA CYS A 290 -23.67 9.87 -4.26
C CYS A 290 -23.20 10.06 -5.71
N ARG A 291 -23.82 9.37 -6.68
CA ARG A 291 -23.44 9.49 -8.10
C ARG A 291 -23.83 10.82 -8.73
N SER A 292 -24.94 11.41 -8.32
CA SER A 292 -25.32 12.77 -8.72
C SER A 292 -24.37 13.83 -8.12
N GLU A 293 -23.89 13.60 -6.90
CA GLU A 293 -22.85 14.44 -6.28
C GLU A 293 -21.51 14.33 -7.02
N SER A 294 -21.12 13.12 -7.44
CA SER A 294 -19.90 12.88 -8.21
C SER A 294 -19.94 13.53 -9.62
N LEU A 295 -21.06 13.45 -10.35
CA LEU A 295 -21.22 14.16 -11.62
C LEU A 295 -21.19 15.69 -11.43
N CYS A 296 -21.84 16.20 -10.38
CA CYS A 296 -21.83 17.62 -10.05
C CYS A 296 -20.42 18.13 -9.70
N ALA A 297 -19.62 17.33 -9.00
CA ALA A 297 -18.23 17.67 -8.69
C ALA A 297 -17.33 17.65 -9.92
N LEU A 298 -17.48 16.67 -10.81
CA LEU A 298 -16.74 16.58 -12.06
C LEU A 298 -17.08 17.72 -13.03
N ASP A 299 -18.37 18.08 -13.13
CA ASP A 299 -18.86 19.19 -13.95
C ASP A 299 -18.36 20.54 -13.39
N LYS A 300 -18.36 20.73 -12.06
CA LYS A 300 -17.79 21.92 -11.41
C LYS A 300 -16.28 22.07 -11.57
N ALA A 301 -15.56 20.95 -11.73
CA ALA A 301 -14.12 20.93 -11.96
C ALA A 301 -13.77 21.02 -13.46
N ASP A 302 -14.78 21.18 -14.32
CA ASP A 302 -14.66 21.22 -15.78
C ASP A 302 -13.99 19.97 -16.39
N TYR A 303 -14.02 18.83 -15.69
CA TYR A 303 -13.55 17.55 -16.21
C TYR A 303 -14.58 16.91 -17.15
N ILE A 304 -15.86 17.15 -16.91
CA ILE A 304 -16.96 16.74 -17.80
C ILE A 304 -17.82 17.95 -18.12
N GLU A 305 -18.55 17.87 -19.23
CA GLU A 305 -19.71 18.73 -19.49
C GLU A 305 -20.97 17.89 -19.29
N TRP A 306 -21.77 18.24 -18.29
CA TRP A 306 -23.03 17.54 -18.01
C TRP A 306 -24.25 18.40 -18.34
N ASN A 307 -24.97 18.00 -19.39
CA ASN A 307 -26.21 18.67 -19.76
C ASN A 307 -27.39 18.15 -18.92
N ARG A 308 -27.78 18.92 -17.90
CA ARG A 308 -28.87 18.55 -16.96
C ARG A 308 -30.26 18.42 -17.59
N GLU A 309 -30.49 18.99 -18.76
CA GLU A 309 -31.79 18.91 -19.45
C GLU A 309 -31.92 17.61 -20.25
N THR A 310 -30.81 17.15 -20.84
CA THR A 310 -30.78 15.98 -21.73
C THR A 310 -30.12 14.76 -21.12
N GLY A 311 -29.46 14.90 -19.96
CA GLY A 311 -28.69 13.86 -19.30
C GLY A 311 -27.37 13.50 -19.99
N ALA A 312 -27.01 14.17 -21.08
CA ALA A 312 -25.80 13.88 -21.85
C ALA A 312 -24.53 14.29 -21.08
N ILE A 313 -23.49 13.45 -21.17
CA ILE A 313 -22.19 13.67 -20.56
C ILE A 313 -21.12 13.61 -21.66
N SER A 314 -20.25 14.61 -21.72
CA SER A 314 -19.08 14.65 -22.59
C SER A 314 -17.83 15.07 -21.82
N THR A 315 -16.67 14.91 -22.44
CA THR A 315 -15.39 15.40 -21.89
C THR A 315 -15.40 16.92 -21.79
N GLY A 316 -15.03 17.46 -20.63
CA GLY A 316 -14.90 18.90 -20.40
C GLY A 316 -13.52 19.42 -20.78
N PRO A 317 -13.30 20.75 -20.69
CA PRO A 317 -12.05 21.38 -21.13
C PRO A 317 -10.82 20.96 -20.30
N ASN A 318 -10.99 20.54 -19.03
CA ASN A 318 -9.90 20.02 -18.20
C ASN A 318 -9.75 18.50 -18.32
N PHE A 319 -10.48 17.82 -19.22
CA PHE A 319 -10.41 16.36 -19.33
C PHE A 319 -9.06 15.86 -19.83
N ASP A 320 -8.44 16.57 -20.76
CA ASP A 320 -7.13 16.22 -21.29
C ASP A 320 -6.04 16.25 -20.20
N ASP A 321 -6.27 17.05 -19.15
CA ASP A 321 -5.37 17.18 -18.02
C ASP A 321 -5.30 15.87 -17.20
N ILE A 322 -6.43 15.19 -17.06
CA ILE A 322 -6.53 13.93 -16.33
C ILE A 322 -6.43 12.70 -17.24
N ARG A 323 -6.43 12.84 -18.57
CA ARG A 323 -6.32 11.69 -19.50
C ARG A 323 -5.13 10.77 -19.19
N PRO A 324 -3.90 11.24 -18.93
CA PRO A 324 -2.76 10.35 -18.69
C PRO A 324 -2.92 9.45 -17.45
N ILE A 325 -3.58 9.95 -16.39
CA ILE A 325 -3.84 9.13 -15.19
C ILE A 325 -4.95 8.10 -15.48
N LEU A 326 -5.98 8.47 -16.23
CA LEU A 326 -7.04 7.55 -16.66
C LEU A 326 -6.49 6.47 -17.59
N GLU A 327 -5.53 6.79 -18.46
CA GLU A 327 -4.87 5.85 -19.34
C GLU A 327 -3.96 4.89 -18.56
N LEU A 328 -3.21 5.39 -17.58
CA LEU A 328 -2.44 4.55 -16.67
C LEU A 328 -3.36 3.55 -15.93
N MET A 329 -4.53 4.02 -15.51
CA MET A 329 -5.57 3.21 -14.88
C MET A 329 -6.15 2.16 -15.83
N MET A 330 -6.46 2.53 -17.06
CA MET A 330 -6.99 1.62 -18.09
C MET A 330 -5.97 0.60 -18.58
N ASN A 331 -4.69 0.97 -18.63
CA ASN A 331 -3.62 0.13 -19.15
C ASN A 331 -3.04 -0.82 -18.09
N ASN A 332 -3.31 -0.57 -16.81
CA ASN A 332 -2.86 -1.41 -15.70
C ASN A 332 -3.99 -1.71 -14.70
N PRO A 333 -5.20 -2.11 -15.14
CA PRO A 333 -6.38 -2.22 -14.27
C PRO A 333 -6.15 -3.21 -13.11
N GLU A 334 -5.32 -4.23 -13.32
CA GLU A 334 -4.92 -5.20 -12.32
C GLU A 334 -4.03 -4.64 -11.19
N LYS A 335 -3.38 -3.48 -11.43
CA LYS A 335 -2.58 -2.74 -10.43
C LYS A 335 -3.42 -1.83 -9.54
N PHE A 336 -4.72 -1.74 -9.80
CA PHE A 336 -5.68 -1.04 -8.96
C PHE A 336 -6.45 -2.08 -8.13
N PRO A 337 -6.75 -1.80 -6.85
CA PRO A 337 -7.58 -2.66 -6.00
C PRO A 337 -8.83 -3.19 -6.73
N SER A 338 -9.30 -4.41 -6.43
CA SER A 338 -10.49 -4.98 -7.08
C SER A 338 -11.79 -4.26 -6.73
N ASP A 339 -11.76 -3.53 -5.62
CA ASP A 339 -12.65 -2.45 -5.25
C ASP A 339 -12.09 -1.12 -5.75
N TRP A 340 -11.69 -1.07 -7.02
CA TRP A 340 -11.52 0.14 -7.80
C TRP A 340 -12.57 0.16 -8.90
#